data_AF-A0A929XJA8-F1
#
_entry.id   AF-A0A929XJA8-F1
#
_cell.length_a   1.000
_cell.length_b   1.000
_cell.length_c   1.000
_cell.angle_alpha   90.00
_cell.angle_beta   90.00
_cell.angle_gamma   90.00
#
_symmetry.space_group_name_H-M   'P 1'
#
loop_
_entity.id
_entity.type
_entity.pdbx_description
1 polymer ?
#
loop_
_entity_poly.entity_id
_entity_poly.type
_entity_poly.pdbx_seq_one_letter_code
_entity_poly.pdbx_strand_id
1 'polypeptide(L)' 'MIKAFCVLFADNYRNDDLQGLVRNRTAAALPVISRYRMVDFMISSLVHANIDNIAV' A
#
# COMPACT_ATOMS: atom_id res chain seq x y z
N MET A 1 -13.54 18.60 4.91
CA MET A 1 -13.34 17.15 5.12
C MET A 1 -14.09 16.43 4.02
N ILE A 2 -13.39 15.71 3.14
CA ILE A 2 -14.02 14.97 2.05
C ILE A 2 -14.54 13.67 2.64
N LYS A 3 -15.83 13.37 2.44
CA LYS A 3 -16.41 12.08 2.84
C LYS A 3 -16.13 11.06 1.74
N ALA A 4 -14.98 10.41 1.83
CA ALA A 4 -14.60 9.32 0.93
C ALA A 4 -14.14 8.11 1.74
N PHE A 5 -14.42 6.93 1.21
CA PHE A 5 -13.93 5.66 1.72
C PHE A 5 -13.00 5.05 0.69
N CYS A 6 -11.79 4.68 1.10
CA CYS A 6 -10.81 4.04 0.23
C CYS A 6 -10.63 2.57 0.62
N VAL A 7 -10.55 1.70 -0.38
CA VAL A 7 -10.16 0.29 -0.23
C VAL A 7 -8.87 0.07 -1.01
N LEU A 8 -7.81 -0.33 -0.33
CA LEU A 8 -6.51 -0.65 -0.92
C LEU A 8 -6.36 -2.16 -1.00
N PHE A 9 -6.19 -2.72 -2.20
CA PHE A 9 -5.94 -4.16 -2.35
C PHE A 9 -4.45 -4.45 -2.23
N ALA A 10 -4.00 -4.79 -1.02
CA ALA A 10 -2.59 -5.00 -0.68
C ALA A 10 -1.89 -6.18 -1.39
N ASP A 11 -2.64 -7.04 -2.07
CA ASP A 11 -2.13 -8.27 -2.69
C ASP A 11 -2.33 -8.30 -4.23
N ASN A 12 -2.96 -7.27 -4.80
CA ASN A 12 -3.29 -7.21 -6.24
C ASN A 12 -2.14 -6.65 -7.10
N TYR A 13 -0.91 -7.06 -6.79
CA TYR A 13 0.26 -6.66 -7.56
C TYR A 13 0.56 -7.70 -8.64
N ARG A 14 0.96 -7.25 -9.83
CA ARG A 14 1.55 -8.15 -10.83
C ARG A 14 2.88 -8.67 -10.28
N ASN A 15 2.84 -9.89 -9.76
CA ASN A 15 3.96 -10.52 -9.06
C ASN A 15 5.00 -11.14 -10.01
N ASP A 16 4.82 -10.99 -11.33
CA ASP A 16 5.65 -11.58 -12.39
C ASP A 16 7.15 -11.31 -12.15
N ASP A 17 7.50 -10.10 -11.69
CA ASP A 17 8.88 -9.64 -11.49
C ASP A 17 9.38 -9.72 -10.03
N LEU A 18 8.46 -9.87 -9.06
CA LEU A 18 8.74 -9.74 -7.62
C LEU A 18 8.75 -11.08 -6.87
N GLN A 19 8.49 -12.19 -7.58
CA GLN A 19 8.26 -13.55 -7.09
C GLN A 19 8.99 -13.93 -5.79
N GLY A 20 10.32 -13.80 -5.75
CA GLY A 20 11.13 -14.20 -4.60
C GLY A 20 10.93 -13.34 -3.36
N LEU A 21 10.59 -12.07 -3.53
CA LEU A 21 10.42 -11.10 -2.47
C LEU A 21 9.01 -11.15 -1.85
N VAL A 22 8.01 -11.56 -2.64
CA VAL A 22 6.60 -11.66 -2.21
C VAL A 22 6.19 -13.07 -1.77
N ARG A 23 7.13 -14.01 -1.70
CA ARG A 23 6.86 -15.40 -1.28
C ARG A 23 6.31 -15.52 0.14
N ASN A 24 6.83 -14.72 1.06
CA ASN A 24 6.52 -14.77 2.50
C ASN A 24 5.79 -13.51 2.99
N ARG A 25 5.47 -12.58 2.09
CA ARG A 25 4.86 -11.27 2.41
C ARG A 25 4.15 -10.71 1.19
N THR A 26 3.12 -9.90 1.40
CA THR A 26 2.48 -9.18 0.29
C THR A 26 3.42 -8.14 -0.31
N ALA A 27 3.21 -7.78 -1.57
CA ALA A 27 3.96 -6.69 -2.21
C ALA A 27 3.79 -5.36 -1.48
N ALA A 28 2.61 -5.11 -0.89
CA ALA A 28 2.36 -3.94 -0.02
C ALA A 28 3.35 -3.82 1.15
N ALA A 29 3.84 -4.94 1.68
CA ALA A 29 4.76 -5.01 2.81
C ALA A 29 6.25 -4.96 2.43
N LEU A 30 6.57 -4.79 1.14
CA LEU A 30 7.96 -4.73 0.70
C LEU A 30 8.65 -3.45 1.20
N PRO A 31 9.88 -3.55 1.73
CA PRO A 31 10.63 -2.41 2.22
C PRO A 31 11.08 -1.52 1.06
N VAL A 32 10.92 -0.21 1.23
CA VAL A 32 11.33 0.85 0.32
C VAL A 32 12.16 1.86 1.11
N ILE A 33 13.33 2.20 0.60
CA ILE A 33 14.26 3.16 1.24
C ILE A 33 14.53 2.77 2.71
N SER A 34 14.67 1.46 2.98
CA SER A 34 14.99 0.85 4.29
C SER A 34 13.92 0.98 5.40
N ARG A 35 13.13 2.07 5.43
CA ARG A 35 12.23 2.39 6.54
C ARG A 35 10.74 2.25 6.21
N TYR A 36 10.36 2.53 4.97
CA TYR A 36 8.95 2.54 4.57
C TYR A 36 8.57 1.22 3.91
N ARG A 37 7.27 0.95 3.84
CA ARG A 37 6.69 -0.11 3.04
C ARG A 37 6.02 0.51 1.81
N MET A 38 5.85 -0.26 0.74
CA MET A 38 5.17 0.23 -0.46
C MET A 38 3.80 0.87 -0.15
N VAL A 39 3.02 0.26 0.75
CA VAL A 39 1.71 0.78 1.14
C VAL A 39 1.75 2.15 1.83
N ASP A 40 2.84 2.50 2.50
CA ASP A 40 2.94 3.74 3.27
C ASP A 40 2.86 4.98 2.35
N PHE A 41 3.32 4.86 1.10
CA PHE A 41 3.22 5.94 0.10
C PHE A 41 1.77 6.18 -0.34
N MET A 42 1.01 5.12 -0.59
CA MET A 42 -0.41 5.23 -0.94
C MET A 42 -1.21 5.83 0.22
N ILE A 43 -0.98 5.36 1.45
CA ILE A 43 -1.62 5.91 2.66
C ILE A 43 -1.26 7.38 2.84
N SER A 44 0.02 7.75 2.64
CA SER A 44 0.47 9.16 2.73
C SER A 44 -0.28 10.06 1.75
N SER A 45 -0.48 9.62 0.50
CA SER A 45 -1.28 10.37 -0.49
C SER A 45 -2.75 10.49 -0.10
N LEU A 46 -3.36 9.44 0.47
CA LEU A 46 -4.76 9.47 0.92
C LEU A 46 -4.95 10.42 2.11
N VAL A 47 -4.04 10.38 3.08
CA VAL A 47 -4.04 11.31 4.22
C VAL A 47 -3.84 12.75 3.74
N HIS A 48 -2.95 12.97 2.77
CA HIS A 48 -2.76 14.29 2.16
C HIS A 48 -4.04 14.78 1.43
N ALA A 49 -4.81 13.86 0.84
CA ALA A 49 -6.11 14.13 0.24
C ALA A 49 -7.26 14.30 1.26
N ASN A 50 -6.97 14.30 2.56
CA ASN A 50 -7.96 14.36 3.65
C ASN A 50 -8.95 13.18 3.63
N ILE A 51 -8.48 11.98 3.26
CA ILE A 51 -9.23 10.72 3.36
C ILE A 51 -8.73 9.98 4.60
N ASP A 52 -9.62 9.83 5.59
CA ASP A 52 -9.35 9.18 6.88
C ASP A 52 -9.91 7.76 6.97
N ASN A 53 -10.98 7.46 6.22
CA ASN A 53 -11.62 6.17 6.18
C ASN A 53 -10.95 5.27 5.11
N ILE A 54 -9.92 4.52 5.53
CA ILE A 54 -9.11 3.68 4.66
C ILE A 54 -9.18 2.22 5.16
N ALA A 55 -9.58 1.30 4.29
CA ALA A 55 -9.43 -0.14 4.46
C ALA A 55 -8.30 -0.66 3.57
N VAL A 56 -7.51 -1.60 4.08
CA VAL A 56 -6.35 -2.21 3.40
C VAL A 56 -6.47 -3.74 3.47
#